data_AF-A0A2A5NPN6-F1
#
_entry.id   AF-A0A2A5NPN6-F1
#
_cell.length_a   1.000
_cell.length_b   1.000
_cell.length_c   1.000
_cell.angle_alpha   90.00
_cell.angle_beta   90.00
_cell.angle_gamma   90.00
#
_symmetry.space_group_name_H-M   'P 1'
#
loop_
_entity.id
_entity.type
_entity.pdbx_description
1 polymer ?
#
loop_
_entity_poly.entity_id
_entity_poly.type
_entity_poly.pdbx_seq_one_letter_code
_entity_poly.pdbx_strand_id
1 'polypeptide(L)'
;MTSRSLFRAAAVAELVTWTLLIAGMVLKYVVHAGDWGVRIGGSVHGFVFLAYLVVTTVVAVNQRWSTGALVLGWASAVVPYATVPFEVAVARRGMLDGGWRRSGEGRVGVRDRLLFFVVRRPVLSVAIGVVAIALVFSGLLVVGPPVPARS
;
A
#
# COMPACT_ATOMS: atom_id res chain seq x y z
N MET A 1 11.10 11.58 8.56
CA MET A 1 10.43 10.27 8.57
C MET A 1 11.43 9.15 8.30
N THR A 2 11.44 8.11 9.11
CA THR A 2 12.21 6.86 8.89
C THR A 2 11.40 5.87 8.05
N SER A 3 12.06 4.92 7.40
CA SER A 3 11.43 3.80 6.65
C SER A 3 10.39 3.08 7.50
N ARG A 4 10.73 2.77 8.76
CA ARG A 4 9.85 2.17 9.76
C ARG A 4 8.59 2.99 10.04
N SER A 5 8.73 4.31 10.24
CA SER A 5 7.57 5.17 10.52
C SER A 5 6.61 5.27 9.34
N LEU A 6 7.12 5.31 8.10
CA LEU A 6 6.32 5.35 6.88
C LEU A 6 5.58 4.02 6.68
N PHE A 7 6.28 2.90 6.82
CA PHE A 7 5.70 1.58 6.63
C PHE A 7 4.62 1.28 7.69
N ARG A 8 4.87 1.61 8.95
CA ARG A 8 3.88 1.49 10.03
C ARG A 8 2.65 2.37 9.79
N ALA A 9 2.83 3.61 9.33
CA ALA A 9 1.71 4.49 9.00
C ALA A 9 0.84 3.89 7.88
N ALA A 10 1.46 3.30 6.85
CA ALA A 10 0.75 2.64 5.77
C ALA A 10 -0.02 1.39 6.25
N ALA A 11 0.58 0.55 7.09
CA ALA A 11 -0.08 -0.64 7.65
C ALA A 11 -1.28 -0.26 8.53
N VAL A 12 -1.14 0.75 9.40
CA VAL A 12 -2.24 1.23 10.25
C VAL A 12 -3.34 1.87 9.42
N ALA A 13 -3.00 2.66 8.40
CA ALA A 13 -3.99 3.22 7.48
C ALA A 13 -4.79 2.10 6.80
N GLU A 14 -4.12 1.05 6.31
CA GLU A 14 -4.78 -0.08 5.67
C GLU A 14 -5.73 -0.80 6.63
N LEU A 15 -5.32 -1.05 7.88
CA LEU A 15 -6.19 -1.59 8.93
C LEU A 15 -7.44 -0.74 9.16
N VAL A 16 -7.29 0.58 9.28
CA VAL A 16 -8.43 1.49 9.48
C VAL A 16 -9.38 1.44 8.28
N THR A 17 -8.84 1.41 7.06
CA THR A 17 -9.67 1.33 5.86
C THR A 17 -10.39 -0.01 5.70
N TRP A 18 -9.78 -1.12 6.12
CA TRP A 18 -10.46 -2.41 6.21
C TRP A 18 -11.66 -2.34 7.14
N THR A 19 -11.50 -1.74 8.32
CA THR A 19 -12.60 -1.55 9.27
C THR A 19 -13.72 -0.71 8.67
N LEU A 20 -13.41 0.38 7.97
CA LEU A 20 -14.42 1.21 7.28
C LEU A 20 -15.15 0.43 6.19
N LEU A 21 -14.44 -0.37 5.39
CA LEU A 21 -15.05 -1.18 4.35
C LEU A 21 -15.98 -2.25 4.94
N ILE A 22 -15.53 -2.97 5.97
CA ILE A 22 -16.34 -3.97 6.66
C ILE A 22 -17.57 -3.32 7.29
N ALA A 23 -17.42 -2.17 7.94
CA ALA A 23 -18.55 -1.41 8.47
C ALA A 23 -19.53 -1.02 7.37
N GLY A 24 -19.04 -0.54 6.22
CA GLY A 24 -19.85 -0.27 5.04
C GLY A 24 -20.61 -1.50 4.54
N MET A 25 -19.95 -2.68 4.52
CA MET A 25 -20.60 -3.93 4.15
C MET A 25 -21.67 -4.36 5.15
N VAL A 26 -21.43 -4.23 6.45
CA VAL A 26 -22.45 -4.49 7.49
C VAL A 26 -23.65 -3.57 7.31
N LEU A 27 -23.42 -2.26 7.10
CA LEU A 27 -24.49 -1.31 6.83
C LEU A 27 -25.33 -1.69 5.61
N LYS A 28 -24.69 -2.13 4.53
CA LYS A 28 -25.38 -2.53 3.29
C LYS A 28 -26.15 -3.85 3.44
N TYR A 29 -25.50 -4.88 3.95
CA TYR A 29 -26.01 -6.25 3.90
C TYR A 29 -26.81 -6.67 5.14
N VAL A 30 -26.56 -6.05 6.30
CA VAL A 30 -27.24 -6.39 7.57
C VAL A 30 -28.28 -5.34 7.93
N VAL A 31 -27.92 -4.05 7.84
CA VAL A 31 -28.80 -2.93 8.23
C VAL A 31 -29.64 -2.41 7.05
N HIS A 32 -29.32 -2.85 5.82
CA HIS A 32 -29.97 -2.40 4.58
C HIS A 32 -29.99 -0.87 4.40
N ALA A 33 -28.97 -0.18 4.90
CA ALA A 33 -28.86 1.28 4.90
C ALA A 33 -28.36 1.88 3.55
N GLY A 34 -28.45 1.13 2.46
CA GLY A 34 -27.96 1.52 1.14
C GLY A 34 -26.49 1.16 0.88
N ASP A 35 -25.97 1.58 -0.28
CA ASP A 35 -24.64 1.20 -0.79
C ASP A 35 -23.55 2.24 -0.53
N TRP A 36 -23.90 3.43 -0.06
CA TRP A 36 -23.00 4.57 0.11
C TRP A 36 -21.80 4.24 1.01
N GLY A 37 -22.01 3.47 2.09
CA GLY A 37 -20.95 3.07 3.01
C GLY A 37 -19.90 2.18 2.35
N VAL A 38 -20.33 1.24 1.51
CA VAL A 38 -19.43 0.39 0.70
C VAL A 38 -18.72 1.21 -0.36
N ARG A 39 -19.41 2.18 -0.99
CA ARG A 39 -18.80 3.04 -2.02
C ARG A 39 -17.69 3.90 -1.43
N ILE A 40 -17.94 4.58 -0.31
CA ILE A 40 -16.93 5.42 0.36
C ILE A 40 -15.82 4.54 0.94
N GLY A 41 -16.18 3.54 1.76
CA GLY A 41 -15.22 2.66 2.41
C GLY A 41 -14.35 1.89 1.41
N GLY A 42 -14.95 1.36 0.34
CA GLY A 42 -14.26 0.66 -0.73
C GLY A 42 -13.33 1.57 -1.54
N SER A 43 -13.75 2.80 -1.81
CA SER A 43 -12.89 3.76 -2.52
C SER A 43 -11.67 4.16 -1.70
N VAL A 44 -11.89 4.49 -0.43
CA VAL A 44 -10.82 4.85 0.51
C VAL A 44 -9.87 3.68 0.72
N HIS A 45 -10.41 2.47 0.91
CA HIS A 45 -9.62 1.25 1.04
C HIS A 45 -8.79 0.96 -0.21
N GLY A 46 -9.39 1.00 -1.40
CA GLY A 46 -8.67 0.75 -2.67
C GLY A 46 -7.50 1.71 -2.87
N PHE A 47 -7.65 2.99 -2.53
CA PHE A 47 -6.56 3.97 -2.59
C PHE A 47 -5.43 3.63 -1.60
N VAL A 48 -5.77 3.34 -0.34
CA VAL A 48 -4.78 3.02 0.70
C VAL A 48 -4.07 1.70 0.42
N PHE A 49 -4.77 0.70 -0.12
CA PHE A 49 -4.20 -0.56 -0.60
C PHE A 49 -3.10 -0.31 -1.63
N LEU A 50 -3.38 0.46 -2.69
CA LEU A 50 -2.38 0.80 -3.72
C LEU A 50 -1.20 1.58 -3.14
N ALA A 51 -1.46 2.54 -2.25
CA ALA A 51 -0.41 3.29 -1.58
C ALA A 51 0.50 2.38 -0.74
N TYR A 52 -0.07 1.42 -0.02
CA TYR A 52 0.68 0.43 0.76
C TYR A 52 1.58 -0.44 -0.14
N LEU A 53 1.11 -0.91 -1.30
CA LEU A 53 1.95 -1.68 -2.24
C LEU A 53 3.16 -0.88 -2.72
N VAL A 54 2.97 0.40 -3.03
CA VAL A 54 4.05 1.30 -3.46
C VAL A 54 5.04 1.52 -2.31
N VAL A 55 4.56 1.87 -1.11
CA VAL A 55 5.41 2.06 0.07
C VAL A 55 6.20 0.79 0.39
N THR A 56 5.54 -0.37 0.35
CA THR A 56 6.18 -1.68 0.56
C THR A 56 7.30 -1.91 -0.45
N THR A 57 7.07 -1.61 -1.72
CA THR A 57 8.09 -1.73 -2.76
C THR A 57 9.27 -0.81 -2.49
N VAL A 58 9.02 0.47 -2.18
CA VAL A 58 10.07 1.45 -1.89
C VAL A 58 10.92 1.02 -0.69
N VAL A 59 10.28 0.59 0.40
CA VAL A 59 10.97 0.09 1.60
C VAL A 59 11.75 -1.18 1.30
N ALA A 60 11.14 -2.14 0.58
CA ALA A 60 11.76 -3.39 0.21
C ALA A 60 13.03 -3.19 -0.62
N VAL A 61 13.00 -2.28 -1.59
CA VAL A 61 14.21 -1.98 -2.37
C VAL A 61 15.23 -1.27 -1.47
N ASN A 62 14.84 -0.26 -0.66
CA ASN A 62 15.77 0.51 0.19
C ASN A 62 16.51 -0.39 1.20
N GLN A 63 15.78 -1.36 1.76
CA GLN A 63 16.26 -2.31 2.75
C GLN A 63 16.78 -3.62 2.12
N ARG A 64 16.83 -3.72 0.78
CA ARG A 64 17.28 -4.90 0.02
C ARG A 64 16.60 -6.22 0.41
N TRP A 65 15.28 -6.16 0.60
CA TRP A 65 14.48 -7.35 0.85
C TRP A 65 14.60 -8.36 -0.31
N SER A 66 14.49 -9.64 0.03
CA SER A 66 14.34 -10.69 -0.97
C SER A 66 13.01 -10.54 -1.71
N THR A 67 12.94 -11.05 -2.95
CA THR A 67 11.69 -11.06 -3.73
C THR A 67 10.55 -11.73 -2.96
N GLY A 68 10.84 -12.79 -2.20
CA GLY A 68 9.84 -13.46 -1.36
C GLY A 68 9.26 -12.56 -0.26
N ALA A 69 10.10 -11.75 0.41
CA ALA A 69 9.62 -10.81 1.42
C ALA A 69 8.77 -9.68 0.81
N LEU A 70 9.11 -9.20 -0.39
CA LEU A 70 8.27 -8.24 -1.12
C LEU A 70 6.90 -8.82 -1.46
N VAL A 71 6.87 -10.04 -2.03
CA VAL A 71 5.62 -10.72 -2.39
C VAL A 71 4.76 -10.99 -1.15
N LEU A 72 5.35 -11.43 -0.04
CA LEU A 72 4.63 -11.59 1.22
C LEU A 72 4.06 -10.26 1.73
N GLY A 73 4.79 -9.16 1.57
CA GLY A 73 4.30 -7.83 1.93
C GLY A 73 3.11 -7.40 1.07
N TRP A 74 3.12 -7.70 -0.23
CA TRP A 74 1.94 -7.43 -1.07
C TRP A 74 0.76 -8.33 -0.73
N ALA A 75 1.02 -9.62 -0.49
CA ALA A 75 -0.02 -10.58 -0.12
C ALA A 75 -0.69 -10.20 1.22
N SER A 76 0.05 -9.59 2.15
CA SER A 76 -0.52 -9.16 3.43
C SER A 76 -1.55 -8.05 3.30
N ALA A 77 -1.58 -7.30 2.20
CA ALA A 77 -2.58 -6.26 1.96
C ALA A 77 -3.90 -6.83 1.39
N VAL A 78 -3.88 -8.06 0.89
CA VAL A 78 -5.08 -8.74 0.35
C VAL A 78 -5.91 -9.34 1.47
N VAL A 79 -5.26 -9.80 2.54
CA VAL A 79 -5.90 -10.41 3.69
C VAL A 79 -6.25 -9.33 4.72
N PRO A 80 -7.52 -9.20 5.15
CA PRO A 80 -7.91 -8.21 6.15
C PRO A 80 -7.02 -8.24 7.39
N TYR A 81 -6.57 -7.06 7.81
CA TYR A 81 -5.76 -6.87 9.02
C TYR A 81 -4.37 -7.52 9.00
N ALA A 82 -3.95 -8.16 7.90
CA ALA A 82 -2.69 -8.90 7.85
C ALA A 82 -1.45 -8.00 7.63
N THR A 83 -1.64 -6.74 7.24
CA THR A 83 -0.53 -5.75 7.11
C THR A 83 0.15 -5.45 8.44
N VAL A 84 -0.60 -5.41 9.55
CA VAL A 84 -0.06 -5.15 10.89
C VAL A 84 0.82 -6.30 11.40
N PRO A 85 0.39 -7.58 11.43
CA PRO A 85 1.27 -8.67 11.85
C PRO A 85 2.46 -8.84 10.90
N PHE A 86 2.31 -8.55 9.60
CA PHE A 86 3.44 -8.49 8.68
C PHE A 86 4.44 -7.39 9.07
N GLU A 87 3.96 -6.17 9.33
CA GLU A 87 4.81 -5.07 9.81
C GLU A 87 5.56 -5.44 11.08
N VAL A 88 4.86 -5.99 12.07
CA VAL A 88 5.46 -6.41 13.34
C VAL A 88 6.51 -7.50 13.10
N ALA A 89 6.24 -8.48 12.24
CA ALA A 89 7.18 -9.56 11.95
C ALA A 89 8.46 -9.05 11.27
N VAL A 90 8.31 -8.17 10.28
CA VAL A 90 9.43 -7.57 9.54
C VAL A 90 10.22 -6.61 10.44
N ALA A 91 9.53 -5.82 11.28
CA ALA A 91 10.15 -4.94 12.26
C ALA A 91 10.97 -5.72 13.31
N ARG A 92 10.46 -6.85 13.78
CA ARG A 92 11.18 -7.74 14.74
C ARG A 92 12.41 -8.39 14.12
N ARG A 93 12.41 -8.62 12.81
CA ARG A 93 13.57 -9.16 12.06
C ARG A 93 14.63 -8.10 11.75
N GLY A 94 14.47 -6.87 12.23
CA GLY A 94 15.36 -5.74 11.95
C GLY A 94 15.33 -5.28 10.49
N MET A 95 14.37 -5.76 9.70
CA MET A 95 14.30 -5.50 8.25
C MET A 95 13.86 -4.06 7.93
N LEU A 96 13.35 -3.32 8.93
CA LEU A 96 12.99 -1.90 8.84
C LEU A 96 14.00 -0.98 9.52
N ASP A 97 15.10 -1.52 10.05
CA ASP A 97 16.10 -0.74 10.77
C ASP A 97 17.06 -0.04 9.80
N GLY A 98 17.40 1.22 10.09
CA GLY A 98 18.23 2.07 9.25
C GLY A 98 17.48 3.26 8.63
N GLY A 99 18.24 4.31 8.31
CA GLY A 99 17.75 5.49 7.61
C GLY A 99 17.63 5.25 6.10
N TRP A 100 17.01 6.21 5.39
CA TRP A 100 17.02 6.23 3.93
C TRP A 100 18.47 6.25 3.42
N ARG A 101 18.87 5.28 2.59
CA ARG A 101 20.22 5.24 2.04
C ARG A 101 20.39 6.42 1.06
N ARG A 102 21.17 7.42 1.47
CA ARG A 102 21.47 8.62 0.65
C ARG A 102 22.82 8.56 -0.08
N SER A 103 23.65 7.53 0.14
CA SER A 103 24.98 7.39 -0.45
C SER A 103 25.10 6.16 -1.35
N GLY A 104 25.58 6.36 -2.58
CA GLY A 104 25.72 5.34 -3.62
C GLY A 104 27.01 4.55 -3.54
N GLU A 105 27.12 3.70 -2.53
CA GLU A 105 28.20 2.73 -2.45
C GLU A 105 27.71 1.34 -2.91
N GLY A 106 28.11 0.96 -4.13
CA GLY A 106 28.06 -0.41 -4.64
C GLY A 106 27.05 -0.68 -5.78
N ARG A 107 27.57 -1.33 -6.85
CA ARG A 107 26.91 -1.87 -8.08
C ARG A 107 25.46 -1.44 -8.32
N VAL A 108 25.27 -0.49 -9.24
CA VAL A 108 23.97 0.03 -9.69
C VAL A 108 23.17 -1.00 -10.50
N GLY A 109 22.21 -1.67 -9.87
CA GLY A 109 21.13 -2.36 -10.56
C GLY A 109 20.00 -1.41 -10.98
N VAL A 110 19.09 -1.85 -11.87
CA VAL A 110 17.90 -1.06 -12.27
C VAL A 110 17.03 -0.70 -11.05
N ARG A 111 16.98 -1.58 -10.04
CA ARG A 111 16.29 -1.41 -8.77
C ARG A 111 16.90 -0.28 -7.91
N ASP A 112 18.24 -0.17 -7.89
CA ASP A 112 18.93 0.92 -7.21
C ASP A 112 18.69 2.26 -7.90
N ARG A 113 18.54 2.27 -9.23
CA ARG A 113 18.27 3.50 -10.00
C ARG A 113 16.88 4.07 -9.70
N LEU A 114 15.87 3.20 -9.54
CA LEU A 114 14.53 3.59 -9.09
C LEU A 114 14.55 4.12 -7.65
N LEU A 115 15.29 3.46 -6.75
CA LEU A 115 15.49 3.99 -5.40
C LEU A 115 16.15 5.35 -5.40
N PHE A 116 17.20 5.54 -6.20
CA PHE A 116 17.91 6.80 -6.29
C PHE A 116 16.98 7.92 -6.74
N PHE A 117 16.09 7.66 -7.70
CA PHE A 117 15.09 8.63 -8.11
C PHE A 117 14.10 8.95 -6.96
N VAL A 118 13.58 7.91 -6.30
CA VAL A 118 12.61 8.04 -5.19
C VAL A 118 13.17 8.79 -3.99
N VAL A 119 14.41 8.48 -3.58
CA VAL A 119 15.07 9.08 -2.42
C VAL A 119 15.60 10.47 -2.73
N ARG A 120 16.06 10.75 -3.96
CA ARG A 120 16.63 12.05 -4.35
C ARG A 120 15.56 13.12 -4.58
N ARG A 121 14.31 12.73 -4.90
CA ARG A 121 13.16 13.63 -4.99
C ARG A 121 11.93 13.02 -4.30
N PRO A 122 11.88 13.00 -2.96
CA PRO A 122 10.83 12.31 -2.20
C PRO A 122 9.44 12.90 -2.45
N VAL A 123 9.32 14.23 -2.51
CA VAL A 123 8.04 14.91 -2.76
C VAL A 123 7.53 14.62 -4.17
N LEU A 124 8.41 14.69 -5.18
CA LEU A 124 8.04 14.41 -6.57
C LEU A 124 7.64 12.95 -6.76
N SER A 125 8.32 12.02 -6.09
CA SER A 125 8.04 10.59 -6.21
C SER A 125 6.75 10.19 -5.50
N VAL A 126 6.47 10.82 -4.35
CA VAL A 126 5.16 10.70 -3.70
C VAL A 126 4.08 11.31 -4.58
N ALA A 127 4.28 12.50 -5.14
CA ALA A 127 3.31 13.14 -6.02
C ALA A 127 3.04 12.32 -7.29
N ILE A 128 4.07 11.83 -7.97
CA ILE A 128 3.94 10.94 -9.14
C ILE A 128 3.25 9.64 -8.73
N GLY A 129 3.60 9.06 -7.59
CA GLY A 129 2.95 7.85 -7.06
C GLY A 129 1.47 8.08 -6.79
N VAL A 130 1.11 9.17 -6.12
CA VAL A 130 -0.28 9.56 -5.83
C VAL A 130 -1.05 9.79 -7.12
N VAL A 131 -0.47 10.49 -8.09
CA VAL A 131 -1.11 10.73 -9.40
C VAL A 131 -1.28 9.41 -10.16
N ALA A 132 -0.27 8.55 -10.20
CA ALA A 132 -0.36 7.25 -10.85
C ALA A 132 -1.42 6.37 -10.18
N ILE A 133 -1.48 6.34 -8.85
CA ILE A 133 -2.50 5.64 -8.08
C ILE A 133 -3.88 6.22 -8.40
N ALA A 134 -4.04 7.55 -8.40
CA ALA A 134 -5.30 8.20 -8.72
C ALA A 134 -5.75 7.90 -10.17
N LEU A 135 -4.83 7.87 -11.13
CA LEU A 135 -5.12 7.51 -12.52
C LEU A 135 -5.53 6.05 -12.66
N VAL A 136 -4.80 5.12 -12.04
CA VAL A 136 -5.14 3.68 -12.04
C VAL A 136 -6.49 3.46 -11.36
N PHE A 137 -6.69 4.06 -10.20
CA PHE A 137 -7.94 3.97 -9.44
C PHE A 137 -9.12 4.55 -10.22
N SER A 138 -8.96 5.73 -10.84
CA SER A 138 -9.98 6.33 -11.69
C SER A 138 -10.27 5.46 -12.92
N GLY A 139 -9.24 4.90 -13.55
CA GLY A 139 -9.40 3.95 -14.65
C GLY A 139 -10.18 2.71 -14.25
N LEU A 140 -9.87 2.12 -13.09
CA LEU A 140 -10.61 0.97 -12.54
C LEU A 140 -12.09 1.30 -12.26
N LEU A 141 -12.38 2.51 -11.77
CA LEU A 141 -13.76 2.97 -11.57
C LEU A 141 -14.53 3.15 -12.90
N VAL A 142 -13.85 3.57 -13.97
CA VAL A 142 -14.46 3.77 -15.30
C VAL A 142 -14.69 2.44 -16.02
N VAL A 143 -13.74 1.50 -15.93
CA VAL A 143 -13.85 0.17 -16.55
C VAL A 143 -15.00 -0.64 -15.92
N GLY A 144 -15.32 -0.38 -14.65
CA GLY A 144 -16.35 -1.11 -13.93
C GLY A 144 -15.96 -2.57 -13.65
N PRO A 145 -16.75 -3.30 -12.85
CA PRO A 145 -16.42 -4.70 -12.54
C PRO A 145 -16.48 -5.55 -13.82
N PRO A 146 -15.49 -6.43 -14.06
CA PRO A 146 -15.48 -7.35 -15.22
C PRO A 146 -16.55 -8.45 -15.12
N VAL A 147 -17.34 -8.44 -14.04
CA VAL A 147 -18.39 -9.42 -13.77
C VAL A 147 -19.72 -8.80 -14.20
N PRO A 148 -20.49 -9.43 -15.11
CA PRO A 148 -21.81 -8.95 -15.49
C PRO A 148 -22.67 -8.77 -14.24
N ALA A 149 -23.29 -7.59 -14.08
CA ALA A 149 -24.30 -7.38 -13.06
C ALA A 149 -25.45 -8.35 -13.34
N ARG A 150 -25.58 -9.41 -12.54
CA ARG A 150 -26.82 -10.19 -12.52
C ARG A 150 -27.86 -9.34 -11.78
N SER A 151 -28.69 -8.66 -12.56
CA SER A 151 -29.96 -8.09 -12.14
C SER A 151 -30.91 -9.19 -11.68
#